data_AF-E8NHJ1-F1
#
_entry.id   AF-E8NHJ1-F1
#
_cell.length_a   1.000
_cell.length_b   1.000
_cell.length_c   1.000
_cell.angle_alpha   90.00
_cell.angle_beta   90.00
_cell.angle_gamma   90.00
#
_symmetry.space_group_name_H-M   'P 1'
#
loop_
_entity.id
_entity.type
_entity.pdbx_description
1 polymer ?
#
loop_
_entity_poly.entity_id
_entity_poly.type
_entity_poly.pdbx_seq_one_letter_code
_entity_poly.pdbx_strand_id
1 'polypeptide(L)'
;PCTVVDCSRRPAQTLVATTSSSPLYTRHCRSVRAVASAFHLLSPRSVHCFLLFPSLPASAMATSRAALCAVAVVCVVLAAACAPARAIHVGTPAAALFEEFKRTYGRAYETLAEEQQRLANFERNLELMREHQARNPHAQFGITKFFDLSEAEFAARYLNGAAYFAAAKRHAAQHYRKARADLSAVPDAVDWREKGAVTPVKDQGACGSCWAFSAVGNIEGQWYLAGHELVSLSEQQLVSCDDMNDGCDGGLMLQAFDWLLQNTNGHLYTEDSYPYVSGNGYVPECSNSSELVVGAQIDGHVLIGSSEKAMAAWLAKNGPIAIALDASSFMSYKSGVLTACIGKQLNHGVLLVGYDMTGEVPYWVIKNSWGGDWGEQGYVRVVMGVNACLLSEYPVSAHVRESAAPGTSTSSETPAPRPVMVEQVICFDKNCTQGCRKTLIKANECHKNGGGGASMIKCSPQKVTMCTYSNEFCVGGGLCFETPDGKCAPYFLGSIMNTCHYT
;
A
#
# COMPACT_ATOMS: atom_id res chain seq x y z
N PRO A 1 -64.53 -20.88 -9.36
CA PRO A 1 -63.39 -21.14 -8.44
C PRO A 1 -63.37 -20.06 -7.36
N CYS A 2 -64.02 -20.36 -6.24
CA CYS A 2 -64.45 -19.40 -5.23
C CYS A 2 -63.36 -19.07 -4.20
N THR A 3 -63.32 -17.78 -3.86
CA THR A 3 -63.28 -17.14 -2.52
C THR A 3 -62.17 -17.41 -1.50
N VAL A 4 -61.64 -16.29 -1.02
CA VAL A 4 -60.96 -16.02 0.26
C VAL A 4 -61.92 -16.22 1.44
N VAL A 5 -61.46 -16.83 2.55
CA VAL A 5 -61.98 -16.63 3.92
C VAL A 5 -60.86 -16.82 4.95
N ASP A 6 -60.77 -15.86 5.87
CA ASP A 6 -60.00 -15.84 7.12
C ASP A 6 -60.94 -16.20 8.31
N CYS A 7 -60.33 -16.59 9.46
CA CYS A 7 -60.82 -16.53 10.85
C CYS A 7 -60.78 -17.86 11.66
N SER A 8 -59.80 -17.93 12.56
CA SER A 8 -60.01 -17.99 14.03
C SER A 8 -60.33 -19.30 14.79
N ARG A 9 -59.69 -19.40 15.99
CA ARG A 9 -60.06 -20.07 17.28
C ARG A 9 -59.88 -21.59 17.50
N ARG A 10 -58.89 -21.92 18.36
CA ARG A 10 -58.82 -22.78 19.59
C ARG A 10 -59.97 -23.78 19.88
N PRO A 11 -59.71 -24.96 20.51
CA PRO A 11 -59.39 -25.03 21.95
C PRO A 11 -58.40 -26.13 22.43
N ALA A 12 -58.13 -26.05 23.73
CA ALA A 12 -57.16 -26.76 24.55
C ALA A 12 -57.42 -28.27 24.75
N GLN A 13 -56.36 -29.03 25.05
CA GLN A 13 -56.42 -30.11 26.03
C GLN A 13 -55.16 -30.12 26.92
N THR A 14 -55.45 -30.11 28.21
CA THR A 14 -54.58 -30.25 29.37
C THR A 14 -54.35 -31.74 29.64
N LEU A 15 -53.13 -32.15 29.98
CA LEU A 15 -52.90 -33.36 30.77
C LEU A 15 -51.84 -33.08 31.83
N VAL A 16 -52.29 -33.25 33.07
CA VAL A 16 -51.59 -33.08 34.35
C VAL A 16 -51.09 -34.46 34.81
N ALA A 17 -50.11 -34.43 35.73
CA ALA A 17 -49.75 -35.45 36.71
C ALA A 17 -48.65 -36.44 36.27
N THR A 18 -47.65 -36.84 37.07
CA THR A 18 -47.26 -36.56 38.47
C THR A 18 -45.91 -37.26 38.73
N THR A 19 -45.04 -36.61 39.51
CA THR A 19 -44.15 -37.11 40.59
C THR A 19 -43.59 -38.54 40.60
N SER A 20 -42.26 -38.66 40.85
CA SER A 20 -41.65 -39.43 41.97
C SER A 20 -40.11 -39.36 41.87
N SER A 21 -39.43 -38.57 42.70
CA SER A 21 -38.72 -39.00 43.93
C SER A 21 -37.47 -39.88 43.72
N SER A 22 -36.33 -39.34 44.15
CA SER A 22 -35.02 -39.95 44.39
C SER A 22 -35.09 -41.21 45.30
N PRO A 23 -34.02 -42.03 45.41
CA PRO A 23 -32.96 -41.69 46.38
C PRO A 23 -31.51 -42.11 46.04
N LEU A 24 -30.60 -41.41 46.73
CA LEU A 24 -29.21 -41.66 47.10
C LEU A 24 -28.69 -43.12 47.05
N TYR A 25 -27.44 -43.32 46.59
CA TYR A 25 -26.39 -44.00 47.38
C TYR A 25 -24.96 -43.67 46.88
N THR A 26 -24.06 -43.72 47.84
CA THR A 26 -22.69 -43.18 47.93
C THR A 26 -21.55 -44.01 47.33
N ARG A 27 -20.41 -43.32 47.09
CA ARG A 27 -18.97 -43.68 47.27
C ARG A 27 -18.08 -44.08 46.06
N HIS A 28 -17.01 -43.28 45.95
CA HIS A 28 -15.57 -43.62 45.83
C HIS A 28 -14.81 -43.34 44.52
N CYS A 29 -13.71 -42.58 44.71
CA CYS A 29 -12.62 -42.26 43.78
C CYS A 29 -11.86 -43.50 43.27
N ARG A 30 -11.43 -43.49 42.00
CA ARG A 30 -10.00 -43.53 41.57
C ARG A 30 -9.83 -43.70 40.04
N SER A 31 -8.74 -43.08 39.56
CA SER A 31 -7.94 -43.29 38.33
C SER A 31 -8.63 -43.16 36.95
N VAL A 32 -8.28 -42.18 36.11
CA VAL A 32 -7.04 -42.06 35.30
C VAL A 32 -6.83 -43.27 34.36
N ARG A 33 -7.42 -43.24 33.14
CA ARG A 33 -6.74 -43.38 31.83
C ARG A 33 -7.72 -43.65 30.67
N ALA A 34 -7.28 -43.16 29.50
CA ALA A 34 -7.59 -43.58 28.14
C ALA A 34 -8.82 -42.98 27.44
N VAL A 35 -8.55 -41.89 26.69
CA VAL A 35 -9.31 -41.47 25.52
C VAL A 35 -8.68 -42.15 24.30
N ALA A 36 -9.46 -42.92 23.54
CA ALA A 36 -9.14 -43.33 22.17
C ALA A 36 -10.42 -43.59 21.39
N SER A 37 -10.42 -43.19 20.11
CA SER A 37 -11.51 -43.26 19.10
C SER A 37 -12.45 -42.05 19.16
N ALA A 38 -12.72 -41.29 18.11
CA ALA A 38 -12.54 -41.42 16.66
C ALA A 38 -12.22 -40.00 16.12
N PHE A 39 -11.56 -39.81 14.99
CA PHE A 39 -12.26 -39.57 13.72
C PHE A 39 -11.23 -39.64 12.58
N HIS A 40 -11.53 -40.47 11.58
CA HIS A 40 -10.89 -40.45 10.28
C HIS A 40 -11.89 -39.91 9.26
N LEU A 41 -11.33 -39.26 8.21
CA LEU A 41 -11.93 -38.81 6.94
C LEU A 41 -12.35 -37.33 6.92
N LEU A 42 -11.50 -36.45 6.36
CA LEU A 42 -11.68 -35.90 5.00
C LEU A 42 -10.51 -34.97 4.58
N SER A 43 -9.92 -35.32 3.43
CA SER A 43 -9.23 -34.53 2.37
C SER A 43 -7.94 -33.73 2.64
N PRO A 44 -6.91 -33.84 1.75
CA PRO A 44 -5.59 -33.24 1.92
C PRO A 44 -5.40 -31.95 1.10
N ARG A 45 -4.89 -30.89 1.73
CA ARG A 45 -4.05 -29.85 1.10
C ARG A 45 -3.51 -28.94 2.19
N SER A 46 -2.42 -29.37 2.82
CA SER A 46 -1.58 -28.48 3.63
C SER A 46 -0.14 -28.64 3.17
N VAL A 47 0.36 -27.52 2.65
CA VAL A 47 1.72 -27.26 2.23
C VAL A 47 2.68 -27.75 3.31
N HIS A 48 3.49 -28.77 3.00
CA HIS A 48 4.56 -29.23 3.87
C HIS A 48 5.69 -28.20 3.85
N CYS A 49 5.87 -27.48 4.95
CA CYS A 49 7.06 -26.67 5.18
C CYS A 49 8.19 -27.65 5.56
N PHE A 50 9.04 -28.03 4.59
CA PHE A 50 10.24 -28.80 4.88
C PHE A 50 11.30 -27.87 5.48
N LEU A 51 11.50 -27.94 6.79
CA LEU A 51 12.70 -27.41 7.43
C LEU A 51 13.82 -28.44 7.27
N LEU A 52 14.75 -28.16 6.34
CA LEU A 52 16.03 -28.86 6.24
C LEU A 52 16.94 -28.37 7.37
N PHE A 53 17.20 -29.22 8.36
CA PHE A 53 18.27 -29.01 9.33
C PHE A 53 19.57 -29.61 8.79
N PRO A 54 20.71 -28.88 8.79
CA PRO A 54 22.00 -29.50 8.56
C PRO A 54 22.39 -30.34 9.78
N SER A 55 22.82 -31.57 9.53
CA SER A 55 23.36 -32.50 10.52
C SER A 55 24.66 -31.94 11.13
N LEU A 56 24.62 -31.61 12.43
CA LEU A 56 25.82 -31.29 13.21
C LEU A 56 26.40 -32.57 13.86
N PRO A 57 27.74 -32.71 13.95
CA PRO A 57 28.38 -33.90 14.47
C PRO A 57 28.26 -33.99 16.01
N ALA A 58 28.13 -35.22 16.48
CA ALA A 58 27.98 -35.57 17.89
C ALA A 58 29.30 -35.45 18.65
N SER A 59 29.65 -34.24 19.10
CA SER A 59 30.66 -34.04 20.15
C SER A 59 30.66 -32.60 20.68
N ALA A 60 29.74 -32.29 21.59
CA ALA A 60 29.86 -31.23 22.61
C ALA A 60 28.65 -31.27 23.57
N MET A 61 28.63 -32.19 24.54
CA MET A 61 27.72 -32.08 25.70
C MET A 61 28.31 -31.08 26.70
N ALA A 62 27.91 -29.81 26.58
CA ALA A 62 27.86 -28.84 27.68
C ALA A 62 27.04 -27.61 27.26
N THR A 63 25.78 -27.80 26.88
CA THR A 63 24.87 -26.67 26.63
C THR A 63 24.37 -26.12 27.96
N SER A 64 24.76 -24.89 28.28
CA SER A 64 24.28 -24.17 29.47
C SER A 64 22.76 -24.03 29.43
N ARG A 65 22.11 -23.97 30.60
CA ARG A 65 20.65 -23.74 30.73
C ARG A 65 20.16 -22.51 29.94
N ALA A 66 21.04 -21.54 29.68
CA ALA A 66 20.76 -20.35 28.88
C ALA A 66 20.52 -20.66 27.39
N ALA A 67 21.24 -21.63 26.81
CA ALA A 67 21.06 -22.01 25.40
C ALA A 67 19.73 -22.74 25.16
N LEU A 68 19.30 -23.58 26.10
CA LEU A 68 17.98 -24.21 26.09
C LEU A 68 16.84 -23.20 26.24
N CYS A 69 17.01 -22.19 27.11
CA CYS A 69 16.05 -21.09 27.23
C CYS A 69 15.99 -20.22 25.97
N ALA A 70 17.13 -19.91 25.34
CA ALA A 70 17.17 -19.11 24.11
C ALA A 70 16.46 -19.83 22.95
N VAL A 71 16.68 -21.13 22.78
CA VAL A 71 15.98 -21.93 21.76
C VAL A 71 14.48 -22.02 22.06
N ALA A 72 14.08 -22.18 23.33
CA ALA A 72 12.66 -22.19 23.71
C ALA A 72 11.98 -20.82 23.45
N VAL A 73 12.65 -19.71 23.76
CA VAL A 73 12.14 -18.36 23.48
C VAL A 73 12.03 -18.13 21.98
N VAL A 74 13.04 -18.52 21.20
CA VAL A 74 12.98 -18.43 19.73
C VAL A 74 11.85 -19.29 19.15
N CYS A 75 11.63 -20.49 19.66
CA CYS A 75 10.51 -21.35 19.26
C CYS A 75 9.14 -20.76 19.64
N VAL A 76 9.01 -20.11 20.80
CA VAL A 76 7.76 -19.43 21.21
C VAL A 76 7.51 -18.17 20.38
N VAL A 77 8.55 -17.40 20.07
CA VAL A 77 8.46 -16.20 19.21
C VAL A 77 8.12 -16.60 17.77
N LEU A 78 8.73 -17.67 17.25
CA LEU A 78 8.40 -18.20 15.92
C LEU A 78 6.99 -18.82 15.88
N ALA A 79 6.52 -19.46 16.95
CA ALA A 79 5.14 -19.95 17.04
C ALA A 79 4.11 -18.82 17.14
N ALA A 80 4.44 -17.70 17.78
CA ALA A 80 3.59 -16.50 17.83
C ALA A 80 3.54 -15.78 16.46
N ALA A 81 4.65 -15.76 15.73
CA ALA A 81 4.71 -15.20 14.37
C ALA A 81 4.04 -16.09 13.30
N CYS A 82 3.83 -17.37 13.61
CA CYS A 82 3.17 -18.35 12.74
C CYS A 82 1.76 -18.72 13.20
N ALA A 83 1.12 -17.89 14.05
CA ALA A 83 -0.30 -18.06 14.33
C ALA A 83 -1.05 -17.92 12.99
N PRO A 84 -1.64 -19.00 12.43
CA PRO A 84 -2.48 -18.85 11.26
C PRO A 84 -3.59 -17.90 11.68
N ALA A 85 -3.87 -16.89 10.84
CA ALA A 85 -5.10 -16.13 10.95
C ALA A 85 -6.23 -17.16 11.10
N ARG A 86 -6.77 -17.32 12.31
CA ARG A 86 -7.80 -18.31 12.59
C ARG A 86 -8.97 -17.94 11.69
N ALA A 87 -9.22 -18.75 10.67
CA ALA A 87 -10.36 -18.57 9.80
C ALA A 87 -11.61 -18.52 10.69
N ILE A 88 -12.39 -17.44 10.59
CA ILE A 88 -13.63 -17.29 11.34
C ILE A 88 -14.55 -18.43 10.91
N HIS A 89 -14.82 -19.38 11.81
CA HIS A 89 -15.73 -20.47 11.51
C HIS A 89 -17.16 -19.94 11.41
N VAL A 90 -17.86 -20.34 10.34
CA VAL A 90 -19.30 -20.12 10.18
C VAL A 90 -20.02 -20.66 11.42
N GLY A 91 -20.73 -19.80 12.14
CA GLY A 91 -21.44 -20.14 13.38
C GLY A 91 -20.76 -19.69 14.69
N THR A 92 -19.59 -19.04 14.64
CA THR A 92 -19.02 -18.41 15.85
C THR A 92 -19.93 -17.27 16.33
N PRO A 93 -20.40 -17.27 17.59
CA PRO A 93 -21.22 -16.18 18.11
C PRO A 93 -20.48 -14.85 18.05
N ALA A 94 -21.17 -13.78 17.64
CA ALA A 94 -20.57 -12.44 17.54
C ALA A 94 -19.96 -11.97 18.87
N ALA A 95 -20.61 -12.31 19.99
CA ALA A 95 -20.07 -12.06 21.33
C ALA A 95 -18.67 -12.67 21.55
N ALA A 96 -18.43 -13.89 21.08
CA ALA A 96 -17.11 -14.54 21.23
C ALA A 96 -16.04 -13.86 20.36
N LEU A 97 -16.41 -13.42 19.15
CA LEU A 97 -15.53 -12.63 18.29
C LEU A 97 -15.26 -11.25 18.87
N PHE A 98 -16.23 -10.65 19.56
CA PHE A 98 -16.08 -9.37 20.23
C PHE A 98 -15.13 -9.45 21.41
N GLU A 99 -15.21 -10.50 22.24
CA GLU A 99 -14.22 -10.74 23.31
C GLU A 99 -12.79 -10.86 22.76
N GLU A 100 -12.63 -11.58 21.64
CA GLU A 100 -11.33 -11.68 20.97
C GLU A 100 -10.86 -10.34 20.40
N PHE A 101 -11.77 -9.57 19.81
CA PHE A 101 -11.51 -8.22 19.31
C PHE A 101 -11.03 -7.30 20.44
N LYS A 102 -11.70 -7.30 21.60
CA LYS A 102 -11.28 -6.50 22.75
C LYS A 102 -9.88 -6.87 23.21
N ARG A 103 -9.57 -8.18 23.27
CA ARG A 103 -8.23 -8.65 23.61
C ARG A 103 -7.17 -8.24 22.57
N THR A 104 -7.50 -8.36 21.29
CA THR A 104 -6.59 -8.06 20.17
C THR A 104 -6.22 -6.59 20.10
N TYR A 105 -7.20 -5.71 20.31
CA TYR A 105 -7.04 -4.25 20.17
C TYR A 105 -6.99 -3.51 21.50
N GLY A 106 -6.86 -4.25 22.62
CA GLY A 106 -6.79 -3.66 23.97
C GLY A 106 -7.99 -2.80 24.33
N ARG A 107 -9.21 -3.16 23.88
CA ARG A 107 -10.41 -2.38 24.16
C ARG A 107 -10.89 -2.60 25.59
N ALA A 108 -11.13 -1.50 26.28
CA ALA A 108 -11.82 -1.42 27.55
C ALA A 108 -12.84 -0.29 27.44
N TYR A 109 -14.04 -0.52 27.97
CA TYR A 109 -15.16 0.42 27.93
C TYR A 109 -15.51 0.84 29.36
N GLU A 110 -15.91 2.09 29.54
CA GLU A 110 -16.10 2.65 30.88
C GLU A 110 -17.35 2.10 31.56
N THR A 111 -18.38 1.81 30.77
CA THR A 111 -19.69 1.36 31.27
C THR A 111 -20.20 0.15 30.50
N LEU A 112 -21.03 -0.66 31.17
CA LEU A 112 -21.73 -1.78 30.52
C LEU A 112 -22.61 -1.31 29.36
N ALA A 113 -23.22 -0.13 29.47
CA ALA A 113 -24.04 0.45 28.41
C ALA A 113 -23.21 0.78 27.16
N GLU A 114 -22.02 1.36 27.34
CA GLU A 114 -21.08 1.58 26.24
C GLU A 114 -20.66 0.25 25.62
N GLU A 115 -20.26 -0.74 26.43
CA GLU A 115 -19.83 -2.05 25.93
C GLU A 115 -20.93 -2.76 25.12
N GLN A 116 -22.19 -2.67 25.56
CA GLN A 116 -23.35 -3.19 24.82
C GLN A 116 -23.54 -2.48 23.48
N GLN A 117 -23.38 -1.16 23.44
CA GLN A 117 -23.44 -0.40 22.20
C GLN A 117 -22.28 -0.78 21.26
N ARG A 118 -21.07 -0.96 21.79
CA ARG A 118 -19.87 -1.35 21.04
C ARG A 118 -20.03 -2.76 20.45
N LEU A 119 -20.63 -3.69 21.19
CA LEU A 119 -21.02 -5.01 20.68
C LEU A 119 -22.07 -4.91 19.56
N ALA A 120 -23.09 -4.07 19.71
CA ALA A 120 -24.10 -3.88 18.66
C ALA A 120 -23.49 -3.30 17.36
N ASN A 121 -22.58 -2.33 17.49
CA ASN A 121 -21.80 -1.82 16.36
C ASN A 121 -20.95 -2.92 15.72
N PHE A 122 -20.29 -3.75 16.54
CA PHE A 122 -19.48 -4.87 16.08
C PHE A 122 -20.30 -5.89 15.28
N GLU A 123 -21.50 -6.25 15.76
CA GLU A 123 -22.44 -7.12 15.05
C GLU A 123 -22.86 -6.51 13.70
N ARG A 124 -23.18 -5.22 13.68
CA ARG A 124 -23.52 -4.51 12.44
C ARG A 124 -22.35 -4.52 11.45
N ASN A 125 -21.13 -4.30 11.92
CA ASN A 125 -19.94 -4.29 11.08
C ASN A 125 -19.58 -5.67 10.54
N LEU A 126 -19.87 -6.75 11.28
CA LEU A 126 -19.76 -8.11 10.75
C LEU A 126 -20.69 -8.34 9.55
N GLU A 127 -21.90 -7.77 9.55
CA GLU A 127 -22.82 -7.87 8.42
C GLU A 127 -22.35 -7.04 7.23
N LEU A 128 -22.00 -5.78 7.46
CA LEU A 128 -21.45 -4.89 6.41
C LEU A 128 -20.21 -5.50 5.76
N MET A 129 -19.31 -6.09 6.56
CA MET A 129 -18.13 -6.78 6.08
C MET A 129 -18.49 -7.92 5.10
N ARG A 130 -19.54 -8.71 5.37
CA ARG A 130 -20.01 -9.75 4.45
C ARG A 130 -20.55 -9.17 3.15
N GLU A 131 -21.32 -8.08 3.24
CA GLU A 131 -21.83 -7.37 2.06
C GLU A 131 -20.68 -6.79 1.21
N HIS A 132 -19.63 -6.26 1.85
CA HIS A 132 -18.44 -5.79 1.15
C HIS A 132 -17.67 -6.94 0.50
N GLN A 133 -17.45 -8.04 1.22
CA GLN A 133 -16.77 -9.23 0.70
C GLN A 133 -17.50 -9.83 -0.52
N ALA A 134 -18.83 -9.90 -0.48
CA ALA A 134 -19.64 -10.44 -1.57
C ALA A 134 -19.55 -9.57 -2.85
N ARG A 135 -19.38 -8.26 -2.71
CA ARG A 135 -19.25 -7.32 -3.83
C ARG A 135 -17.82 -7.18 -4.37
N ASN A 136 -16.83 -7.63 -3.62
CA ASN A 136 -15.40 -7.46 -3.92
C ASN A 136 -14.69 -8.81 -3.96
N PRO A 137 -14.88 -9.62 -5.03
CA PRO A 137 -14.31 -10.96 -5.11
C PRO A 137 -12.77 -10.98 -5.15
N HIS A 138 -12.13 -9.86 -5.49
CA HIS A 138 -10.66 -9.73 -5.56
C HIS A 138 -10.04 -9.08 -4.31
N ALA A 139 -10.85 -8.77 -3.29
CA ALA A 139 -10.38 -8.22 -2.03
C ALA A 139 -10.77 -9.12 -0.86
N GLN A 140 -10.08 -8.94 0.27
CA GLN A 140 -10.35 -9.60 1.53
C GLN A 140 -10.76 -8.55 2.56
N PHE A 141 -11.83 -8.86 3.29
CA PHE A 141 -12.32 -8.05 4.40
C PHE A 141 -12.24 -8.83 5.71
N GLY A 142 -12.06 -8.11 6.81
CA GLY A 142 -11.91 -8.73 8.12
C GLY A 142 -12.02 -7.74 9.26
N ILE A 143 -12.05 -8.26 10.49
CA ILE A 143 -12.09 -7.46 11.72
C ILE A 143 -10.85 -6.57 11.80
N THR A 144 -11.04 -5.24 11.81
CA THR A 144 -10.02 -4.20 12.00
C THR A 144 -10.21 -3.51 13.35
N LYS A 145 -9.26 -2.62 13.72
CA LYS A 145 -9.36 -1.83 14.96
C LYS A 145 -10.63 -0.97 15.04
N PHE A 146 -11.31 -0.71 13.93
CA PHE A 146 -12.49 0.16 13.88
C PHE A 146 -13.82 -0.55 14.16
N PHE A 147 -13.83 -1.88 14.31
CA PHE A 147 -15.06 -2.67 14.29
C PHE A 147 -16.07 -2.38 15.41
N ASP A 148 -15.70 -1.68 16.48
CA ASP A 148 -16.62 -1.25 17.54
C ASP A 148 -17.23 0.14 17.32
N LEU A 149 -16.87 0.82 16.22
CA LEU A 149 -17.46 2.10 15.83
C LEU A 149 -18.70 1.87 14.96
N SER A 150 -19.71 2.70 15.13
CA SER A 150 -20.78 2.81 14.14
C SER A 150 -20.26 3.46 12.84
N GLU A 151 -20.97 3.28 11.72
CA GLU A 151 -20.65 3.95 10.45
C GLU A 151 -20.57 5.48 10.62
N ALA A 152 -21.45 6.06 11.45
CA ALA A 152 -21.48 7.50 11.74
C ALA A 152 -20.29 7.95 12.60
N GLU A 153 -19.93 7.20 13.65
CA GLU A 153 -18.74 7.51 14.46
C GLU A 153 -17.46 7.39 13.63
N PHE A 154 -17.37 6.36 12.77
CA PHE A 154 -16.23 6.18 11.87
C PHE A 154 -16.12 7.35 10.90
N ALA A 155 -17.24 7.74 10.26
CA ALA A 155 -17.25 8.86 9.34
C ALA A 155 -16.87 10.19 10.02
N ALA A 156 -17.40 10.45 11.21
CA ALA A 156 -17.11 11.68 11.95
C ALA A 156 -15.65 11.81 12.39
N ARG A 157 -14.98 10.69 12.70
CA ARG A 157 -13.58 10.69 13.21
C ARG A 157 -12.52 10.55 12.12
N TYR A 158 -12.83 9.77 11.07
CA TYR A 158 -11.84 9.38 10.06
C TYR A 158 -12.16 9.90 8.65
N LEU A 159 -13.40 10.32 8.36
CA LEU A 159 -13.89 10.70 7.03
C LEU A 159 -14.57 12.09 7.01
N ASN A 160 -14.12 13.03 7.84
CA ASN A 160 -14.78 14.33 8.01
C ASN A 160 -14.49 15.36 6.89
N GLY A 161 -13.74 14.99 5.85
CA GLY A 161 -13.40 15.87 4.73
C GLY A 161 -14.57 16.20 3.77
N ALA A 162 -15.75 15.59 3.94
CA ALA A 162 -16.80 15.61 2.92
C ALA A 162 -17.34 17.00 2.57
N ALA A 163 -17.58 17.84 3.58
CA ALA A 163 -18.05 19.21 3.37
C ALA A 163 -17.01 20.06 2.61
N TYR A 164 -15.72 19.89 2.96
CA TYR A 164 -14.59 20.59 2.35
C TYR A 164 -14.47 20.26 0.86
N PHE A 165 -14.42 18.97 0.51
CA PHE A 165 -14.26 18.56 -0.89
C PHE A 165 -15.47 18.95 -1.75
N ALA A 166 -16.69 18.92 -1.18
CA ALA A 166 -17.89 19.38 -1.87
C ALA A 166 -17.84 20.89 -2.19
N ALA A 167 -17.28 21.71 -1.29
CA ALA A 167 -17.05 23.14 -1.54
C ALA A 167 -15.93 23.35 -2.57
N ALA A 168 -14.83 22.60 -2.47
CA ALA A 168 -13.63 22.74 -3.28
C ALA A 168 -13.85 22.42 -4.76
N LYS A 169 -14.66 21.41 -5.08
CA LYS A 169 -14.84 20.90 -6.46
C LYS A 169 -15.26 21.97 -7.47
N ARG A 170 -16.01 22.99 -7.03
CA ARG A 170 -16.42 24.13 -7.88
C ARG A 170 -15.34 25.21 -8.01
N HIS A 171 -14.58 25.45 -6.95
CA HIS A 171 -13.56 26.49 -6.88
C HIS A 171 -12.24 26.06 -7.56
N ALA A 172 -11.80 24.82 -7.34
CA ALA A 172 -10.47 24.38 -7.72
C ALA A 172 -10.23 24.37 -9.24
N ALA A 173 -11.26 24.03 -10.03
CA ALA A 173 -11.16 23.99 -11.48
C ALA A 173 -10.98 25.37 -12.14
N GLN A 174 -11.33 26.45 -11.44
CA GLN A 174 -11.30 27.83 -11.95
C GLN A 174 -10.05 28.60 -11.49
N HIS A 175 -9.52 28.28 -10.30
CA HIS A 175 -8.49 29.09 -9.65
C HIS A 175 -7.08 28.49 -9.68
N TYR A 176 -6.93 27.18 -9.95
CA TYR A 176 -5.63 26.52 -9.92
C TYR A 176 -5.09 26.16 -11.30
N ARG A 177 -3.76 26.26 -11.45
CA ARG A 177 -3.06 25.86 -12.66
C ARG A 177 -3.18 24.35 -12.85
N LYS A 178 -3.76 23.94 -13.99
CA LYS A 178 -3.78 22.53 -14.41
C LYS A 178 -2.46 22.14 -15.05
N ALA A 179 -1.87 21.06 -14.55
CA ALA A 179 -0.70 20.47 -15.18
C ALA A 179 -1.06 19.74 -16.48
N ARG A 180 -0.14 19.76 -17.45
CA ARG A 180 -0.23 18.94 -18.66
C ARG A 180 0.45 17.59 -18.40
N ALA A 181 -0.32 16.51 -18.51
CA ALA A 181 0.23 15.16 -18.46
C ALA A 181 0.63 14.72 -19.87
N ASP A 182 1.83 14.16 -20.00
CA ASP A 182 2.30 13.53 -21.24
C ASP A 182 1.84 12.07 -21.26
N LEU A 183 0.90 11.76 -22.16
CA LEU A 183 0.28 10.44 -22.26
C LEU A 183 1.05 9.49 -23.20
N SER A 184 2.16 9.93 -23.81
CA SER A 184 2.84 9.17 -24.87
C SER A 184 3.69 7.99 -24.37
N ALA A 185 4.05 7.98 -23.08
CA ALA A 185 4.94 6.98 -22.48
C ALA A 185 4.59 6.69 -21.01
N VAL A 186 3.38 6.16 -20.78
CA VAL A 186 2.95 5.70 -19.44
C VAL A 186 3.43 4.25 -19.27
N PRO A 187 4.35 3.96 -18.32
CA PRO A 187 4.77 2.58 -18.03
C PRO A 187 3.57 1.71 -17.59
N ASP A 188 3.68 0.39 -17.76
CA ASP A 188 2.60 -0.52 -17.35
C ASP A 188 2.44 -0.61 -15.82
N ALA A 189 3.52 -0.38 -15.07
CA ALA A 189 3.52 -0.39 -13.61
C ALA A 189 4.55 0.58 -13.03
N VAL A 190 4.19 1.22 -11.91
CA VAL A 190 5.06 2.10 -11.14
C VAL A 190 4.76 1.92 -9.66
N ASP A 191 5.80 1.76 -8.85
CA ASP A 191 5.69 1.80 -7.39
C ASP A 191 6.78 2.69 -6.79
N TRP A 192 6.38 3.83 -6.22
CA TRP A 192 7.33 4.78 -5.62
C TRP A 192 7.87 4.31 -4.27
N ARG A 193 7.27 3.29 -3.65
CA ARG A 193 7.80 2.66 -2.44
C ARG A 193 9.12 1.96 -2.74
N GLU A 194 9.19 1.24 -3.87
CA GLU A 194 10.39 0.54 -4.32
C GLU A 194 11.50 1.50 -4.78
N LYS A 195 11.12 2.74 -5.14
CA LYS A 195 12.04 3.80 -5.57
C LYS A 195 12.48 4.71 -4.43
N GLY A 196 12.09 4.44 -3.18
CA GLY A 196 12.52 5.21 -2.02
C GLY A 196 11.88 6.60 -1.89
N ALA A 197 10.77 6.87 -2.57
CA ALA A 197 10.09 8.18 -2.54
C ALA A 197 8.87 8.21 -1.62
N VAL A 198 8.74 7.23 -0.70
CA VAL A 198 7.59 7.08 0.20
C VAL A 198 8.08 6.73 1.60
N THR A 199 7.76 7.57 2.58
CA THR A 199 8.06 7.35 4.00
C THR A 199 7.22 6.21 4.60
N PRO A 200 7.56 5.69 5.80
CA PRO A 200 6.71 4.74 6.52
C PRO A 200 5.25 5.23 6.70
N VAL A 201 4.32 4.29 6.87
CA VAL A 201 2.91 4.62 7.16
C VAL A 201 2.81 5.21 8.57
N LYS A 202 2.07 6.32 8.67
CA LYS A 202 1.76 7.02 9.93
C LYS A 202 0.30 6.77 10.37
N ASP A 203 -0.09 7.26 11.53
CA ASP A 203 -1.45 7.12 12.08
C ASP A 203 -2.00 8.48 12.55
N GLN A 204 -3.07 8.97 11.90
CA GLN A 204 -3.76 10.20 12.25
C GLN A 204 -4.60 10.07 13.54
N GLY A 205 -4.82 8.85 14.03
CA GLY A 205 -5.68 8.60 15.17
C GLY A 205 -7.10 9.12 14.97
N ALA A 206 -7.71 9.67 16.03
CA ALA A 206 -9.07 10.18 16.05
C ALA A 206 -9.22 11.62 15.53
N CYS A 207 -8.19 12.17 14.89
CA CYS A 207 -8.18 13.52 14.33
C CYS A 207 -8.42 13.47 12.82
N GLY A 208 -9.33 14.30 12.32
CA GLY A 208 -9.65 14.45 10.89
C GLY A 208 -8.59 15.15 10.04
N SER A 209 -7.32 14.84 10.29
CA SER A 209 -6.15 15.47 9.67
C SER A 209 -5.67 14.76 8.41
N CYS A 210 -6.48 13.88 7.81
CA CYS A 210 -6.12 13.15 6.58
C CYS A 210 -5.65 14.05 5.43
N TRP A 211 -6.18 15.27 5.35
CA TRP A 211 -5.76 16.30 4.41
C TRP A 211 -4.29 16.70 4.61
N ALA A 212 -3.83 16.83 5.85
CA ALA A 212 -2.45 17.13 6.19
C ALA A 212 -1.55 15.95 5.81
N PHE A 213 -1.90 14.71 6.20
CA PHE A 213 -1.12 13.51 5.83
C PHE A 213 -1.00 13.31 4.31
N SER A 214 -2.06 13.58 3.56
CA SER A 214 -2.05 13.51 2.10
C SER A 214 -1.13 14.58 1.49
N ALA A 215 -1.22 15.83 1.96
CA ALA A 215 -0.37 16.93 1.52
C ALA A 215 1.11 16.69 1.86
N VAL A 216 1.41 16.33 3.11
CA VAL A 216 2.76 16.07 3.59
C VAL A 216 3.39 14.90 2.85
N GLY A 217 2.70 13.76 2.72
CA GLY A 217 3.22 12.61 1.99
C GLY A 217 3.51 12.90 0.51
N ASN A 218 2.78 13.84 -0.10
CA ASN A 218 3.10 14.32 -1.44
C ASN A 218 4.37 15.18 -1.44
N ILE A 219 4.52 16.12 -0.50
CA ILE A 219 5.72 16.97 -0.38
C ILE A 219 6.97 16.11 -0.14
N GLU A 220 6.90 15.10 0.73
CA GLU A 220 8.01 14.16 0.98
C GLU A 220 8.47 13.49 -0.33
N GLY A 221 7.52 13.01 -1.14
CA GLY A 221 7.80 12.43 -2.44
C GLY A 221 8.39 13.45 -3.42
N GLN A 222 7.78 14.62 -3.56
CA GLN A 222 8.27 15.67 -4.47
C GLN A 222 9.68 16.16 -4.09
N TRP A 223 9.95 16.28 -2.79
CA TRP A 223 11.27 16.65 -2.27
C TRP A 223 12.34 15.62 -2.64
N TYR A 224 12.04 14.34 -2.44
CA TYR A 224 12.93 13.25 -2.87
C TYR A 224 13.17 13.27 -4.39
N LEU A 225 12.12 13.43 -5.19
CA LEU A 225 12.24 13.49 -6.64
C LEU A 225 13.01 14.71 -7.16
N ALA A 226 13.06 15.81 -6.39
CA ALA A 226 13.86 16.99 -6.70
C ALA A 226 15.37 16.81 -6.41
N GLY A 227 15.79 15.61 -5.97
CA GLY A 227 17.18 15.24 -5.75
C GLY A 227 17.65 15.35 -4.30
N HIS A 228 16.72 15.54 -3.37
CA HIS A 228 17.03 15.58 -1.94
C HIS A 228 16.87 14.20 -1.28
N GLU A 229 17.39 14.04 -0.06
CA GLU A 229 17.14 12.84 0.74
C GLU A 229 15.67 12.77 1.16
N LEU A 230 15.13 11.55 1.24
CA LEU A 230 13.78 11.34 1.75
C LEU A 230 13.77 11.68 3.24
N VAL A 231 12.90 12.61 3.62
CA VAL A 231 12.74 13.08 5.00
C VAL A 231 11.29 12.97 5.42
N SER A 232 11.04 12.53 6.66
CA SER A 232 9.69 12.55 7.24
C SER A 232 9.36 13.98 7.68
N LEU A 233 8.23 14.50 7.22
CA LEU A 233 7.82 15.88 7.41
C LEU A 233 6.61 15.97 8.35
N SER A 234 6.41 17.12 8.99
CA SER A 234 5.43 17.30 10.06
C SER A 234 4.02 17.57 9.54
N GLU A 235 3.08 16.67 9.80
CA GLU A 235 1.66 17.00 9.69
C GLU A 235 1.20 17.96 10.79
N GLN A 236 1.85 17.93 11.97
CA GLN A 236 1.48 18.76 13.10
C GLN A 236 1.59 20.26 12.80
N GLN A 237 2.59 20.66 12.00
CA GLN A 237 2.71 22.03 11.54
C GLN A 237 1.44 22.49 10.82
N LEU A 238 0.92 21.67 9.90
CA LEU A 238 -0.32 22.00 9.20
C LEU A 238 -1.50 21.98 10.16
N VAL A 239 -1.63 20.93 10.99
CA VAL A 239 -2.77 20.77 11.90
C VAL A 239 -2.89 21.91 12.92
N SER A 240 -1.76 22.42 13.42
CA SER A 240 -1.75 23.46 14.48
C SER A 240 -1.62 24.89 13.96
N CYS A 241 -1.02 25.10 12.78
CA CYS A 241 -0.68 26.44 12.30
C CYS A 241 -1.46 26.89 11.07
N ASP A 242 -1.99 25.97 10.27
CA ASP A 242 -2.76 26.29 9.08
C ASP A 242 -4.13 26.87 9.45
N ASP A 243 -4.30 28.17 9.26
CA ASP A 243 -5.53 28.92 9.51
C ASP A 243 -6.46 29.01 8.29
N MET A 244 -6.09 28.39 7.15
CA MET A 244 -6.96 28.19 6.00
C MET A 244 -7.76 26.88 6.09
N ASN A 245 -7.31 25.95 6.93
CA ASN A 245 -7.95 24.67 7.26
C ASN A 245 -8.37 24.63 8.73
N ASP A 246 -9.10 23.58 9.13
CA ASP A 246 -9.72 23.49 10.47
C ASP A 246 -9.09 22.39 11.34
N GLY A 247 -7.78 22.16 11.20
CA GLY A 247 -7.05 21.19 12.02
C GLY A 247 -7.65 19.78 11.98
N CYS A 248 -8.20 19.34 13.13
CA CYS A 248 -8.85 18.02 13.26
C CYS A 248 -10.28 17.96 12.72
N ASP A 249 -10.94 19.09 12.42
CA ASP A 249 -12.30 19.11 11.87
C ASP A 249 -12.32 18.90 10.35
N GLY A 250 -11.16 19.08 9.69
CA GLY A 250 -10.95 18.74 8.29
C GLY A 250 -10.18 19.83 7.53
N GLY A 251 -10.04 19.62 6.23
CA GLY A 251 -9.28 20.52 5.38
C GLY A 251 -9.04 19.99 3.97
N LEU A 252 -8.28 20.76 3.18
CA LEU A 252 -7.95 20.50 1.79
C LEU A 252 -6.44 20.59 1.56
N MET A 253 -5.91 19.63 0.80
CA MET A 253 -4.48 19.59 0.46
C MET A 253 -4.01 20.83 -0.32
N LEU A 254 -4.85 21.41 -1.20
CA LEU A 254 -4.51 22.65 -1.90
C LEU A 254 -4.40 23.85 -0.98
N GLN A 255 -5.32 23.97 0.00
CA GLN A 255 -5.25 25.05 0.99
C GLN A 255 -4.01 24.90 1.86
N ALA A 256 -3.61 23.67 2.20
CA ALA A 256 -2.36 23.42 2.90
C ALA A 256 -1.13 23.90 2.11
N PHE A 257 -1.08 23.61 0.80
CA PHE A 257 0.00 24.12 -0.05
C PHE A 257 -0.02 25.65 -0.19
N ASP A 258 -1.21 26.25 -0.33
CA ASP A 258 -1.39 27.70 -0.37
C ASP A 258 -0.93 28.37 0.93
N TRP A 259 -1.31 27.81 2.08
CA TRP A 259 -0.92 28.30 3.39
C TRP A 259 0.60 28.25 3.58
N LEU A 260 1.25 27.14 3.24
CA LEU A 260 2.70 27.02 3.30
C LEU A 260 3.39 28.11 2.46
N LEU A 261 2.97 28.27 1.20
CA LEU A 261 3.56 29.26 0.31
C LEU A 261 3.38 30.70 0.81
N GLN A 262 2.21 31.02 1.39
CA GLN A 262 1.87 32.38 1.82
C GLN A 262 2.44 32.73 3.20
N ASN A 263 2.49 31.78 4.12
CA ASN A 263 2.78 32.06 5.53
C ASN A 263 4.14 31.54 6.00
N THR A 264 4.72 30.55 5.34
CA THR A 264 6.01 29.95 5.74
C THR A 264 7.08 30.03 4.66
N ASN A 265 6.82 30.74 3.55
CA ASN A 265 7.68 30.75 2.36
C ASN A 265 7.91 29.33 1.80
N GLY A 266 6.88 28.48 1.90
CA GLY A 266 6.89 27.09 1.46
C GLY A 266 7.59 26.12 2.40
N HIS A 267 8.08 26.57 3.57
CA HIS A 267 8.81 25.72 4.50
C HIS A 267 7.89 24.78 5.28
N LEU A 268 8.27 23.50 5.28
CA LEU A 268 7.67 22.46 6.11
C LEU A 268 8.75 21.85 7.03
N TYR A 269 8.44 21.71 8.32
CA TYR A 269 9.34 21.18 9.33
C TYR A 269 9.44 19.65 9.26
N THR A 270 10.53 19.11 9.78
CA THR A 270 10.70 17.66 9.96
C THR A 270 9.75 17.14 11.04
N GLU A 271 9.27 15.91 10.86
CA GLU A 271 8.47 15.19 11.87
C GLU A 271 9.22 15.12 13.21
N ASP A 272 10.53 14.86 13.19
CA ASP A 272 11.34 14.73 14.41
C ASP A 272 11.37 16.03 15.22
N SER A 273 11.42 17.19 14.55
CA SER A 273 11.43 18.50 15.22
C SER A 273 10.04 18.99 15.60
N TYR A 274 8.99 18.55 14.91
CA TYR A 274 7.61 18.88 15.25
C TYR A 274 6.68 17.66 15.17
N PRO A 275 6.69 16.80 16.20
CA PRO A 275 6.01 15.51 16.17
C PRO A 275 4.48 15.62 16.14
N TYR A 276 3.84 14.66 15.49
CA TYR A 276 2.40 14.51 15.50
C TYR A 276 1.86 14.11 16.87
N VAL A 277 1.07 15.00 17.49
CA VAL A 277 0.46 14.82 18.82
C VAL A 277 -1.06 14.89 18.80
N SER A 278 -1.65 15.25 17.65
CA SER A 278 -3.10 15.39 17.50
C SER A 278 -3.87 14.07 17.38
N GLY A 279 -3.22 12.91 17.50
CA GLY A 279 -3.86 11.60 17.31
C GLY A 279 -5.05 11.29 18.24
N ASN A 280 -5.24 12.03 19.34
CA ASN A 280 -6.41 11.91 20.21
C ASN A 280 -7.55 12.90 19.86
N GLY A 281 -7.41 13.68 18.80
CA GLY A 281 -8.35 14.74 18.39
C GLY A 281 -8.06 16.12 18.99
N TYR A 282 -7.04 16.26 19.85
CA TYR A 282 -6.64 17.54 20.40
C TYR A 282 -5.70 18.29 19.45
N VAL A 283 -5.97 19.58 19.20
CA VAL A 283 -5.09 20.46 18.42
C VAL A 283 -4.34 21.39 19.38
N PRO A 284 -3.02 21.22 19.59
CA PRO A 284 -2.24 22.18 20.34
C PRO A 284 -2.05 23.48 19.55
N GLU A 285 -1.70 24.56 20.25
CA GLU A 285 -1.33 25.82 19.63
C GLU A 285 -0.13 25.66 18.66
N CYS A 286 -0.09 26.51 17.63
CA CYS A 286 1.04 26.57 16.71
C CYS A 286 2.34 26.88 17.45
N SER A 287 3.35 26.02 17.28
CA SER A 287 4.67 26.20 17.86
C SER A 287 5.45 27.26 17.10
N ASN A 288 6.06 28.19 17.84
CA ASN A 288 7.03 29.17 17.34
C ASN A 288 8.45 28.88 17.85
N SER A 289 8.71 27.64 18.28
CA SER A 289 10.01 27.24 18.84
C SER A 289 11.13 27.45 17.83
N SER A 290 12.26 27.98 18.28
CA SER A 290 13.49 28.08 17.48
C SER A 290 14.16 26.72 17.23
N GLU A 291 13.70 25.65 17.88
CA GLU A 291 14.22 24.28 17.72
C GLU A 291 13.60 23.55 16.51
N LEU A 292 12.60 24.15 15.86
CA LEU A 292 11.96 23.57 14.67
C LEU A 292 12.94 23.57 13.48
N VAL A 293 13.06 22.41 12.82
CA VAL A 293 14.01 22.20 11.73
C VAL A 293 13.25 22.10 10.41
N VAL A 294 13.54 23.00 9.47
CA VAL A 294 12.97 22.96 8.12
C VAL A 294 13.50 21.71 7.40
N GLY A 295 12.59 20.82 7.01
CA GLY A 295 12.92 19.57 6.32
C GLY A 295 12.76 19.67 4.80
N ALA A 296 11.80 20.45 4.32
CA ALA A 296 11.53 20.64 2.91
C ALA A 296 10.99 22.04 2.60
N GLN A 297 11.08 22.43 1.34
CA GLN A 297 10.49 23.66 0.82
C GLN A 297 9.78 23.42 -0.51
N ILE A 298 8.53 23.88 -0.60
CA ILE A 298 7.78 23.94 -1.86
C ILE A 298 7.84 25.35 -2.46
N ASP A 299 7.80 25.47 -3.79
CA ASP A 299 7.72 26.76 -4.48
C ASP A 299 6.50 26.87 -5.41
N GLY A 300 5.60 25.89 -5.34
CA GLY A 300 4.29 25.95 -5.99
C GLY A 300 3.47 24.68 -5.77
N HIS A 301 2.35 24.59 -6.47
CA HIS A 301 1.52 23.38 -6.57
C HIS A 301 0.68 23.41 -7.86
N VAL A 302 0.08 22.27 -8.19
CA VAL A 302 -0.72 22.09 -9.40
C VAL A 302 -1.91 21.16 -9.16
N LEU A 303 -2.98 21.39 -9.93
CA LEU A 303 -4.07 20.44 -10.11
C LEU A 303 -3.72 19.50 -11.27
N ILE A 304 -3.88 18.20 -11.08
CA ILE A 304 -3.68 17.20 -12.13
C ILE A 304 -5.02 16.99 -12.86
N GLY A 305 -4.97 16.67 -14.16
CA GLY A 305 -6.19 16.40 -14.92
C GLY A 305 -7.01 15.27 -14.29
N SER A 306 -8.33 15.46 -14.18
CA SER A 306 -9.27 14.57 -13.48
C SER A 306 -9.56 13.23 -14.18
N SER A 307 -8.59 12.69 -14.91
CA SER A 307 -8.67 11.38 -15.57
C SER A 307 -7.58 10.47 -15.05
N GLU A 308 -7.92 9.19 -14.85
CA GLU A 308 -6.99 8.16 -14.38
C GLU A 308 -5.75 8.02 -15.28
N LYS A 309 -5.90 8.23 -16.59
CA LYS A 309 -4.76 8.24 -17.53
C LYS A 309 -3.79 9.39 -17.27
N ALA A 310 -4.32 10.59 -17.02
CA ALA A 310 -3.49 11.75 -16.68
C ALA A 310 -2.80 11.57 -15.33
N MET A 311 -3.50 10.95 -14.36
CA MET A 311 -2.91 10.59 -13.07
C MET A 311 -1.79 9.56 -13.22
N ALA A 312 -1.97 8.50 -14.02
CA ALA A 312 -0.94 7.47 -14.24
C ALA A 312 0.31 8.07 -14.90
N ALA A 313 0.10 8.90 -15.92
CA ALA A 313 1.17 9.63 -16.61
C ALA A 313 1.91 10.59 -15.67
N TRP A 314 1.17 11.36 -14.85
CA TRP A 314 1.77 12.26 -13.88
C TRP A 314 2.56 11.49 -12.83
N LEU A 315 1.96 10.47 -12.22
CA LEU A 315 2.58 9.65 -11.17
C LEU A 315 3.86 9.01 -11.67
N ALA A 316 3.85 8.46 -12.89
CA ALA A 316 5.02 7.80 -13.46
C ALA A 316 6.21 8.75 -13.66
N LYS A 317 5.93 10.00 -14.01
CA LYS A 317 6.96 11.00 -14.34
C LYS A 317 7.40 11.83 -13.13
N ASN A 318 6.47 12.20 -12.26
CA ASN A 318 6.68 13.24 -11.24
C ASN A 318 6.49 12.74 -9.81
N GLY A 319 6.22 11.45 -9.55
CA GLY A 319 6.13 10.96 -8.18
C GLY A 319 4.71 10.94 -7.59
N PRO A 320 4.60 10.62 -6.29
CA PRO A 320 3.33 10.47 -5.56
C PRO A 320 2.36 11.64 -5.71
N ILE A 321 1.06 11.37 -5.70
CA ILE A 321 -0.02 12.37 -5.87
C ILE A 321 -0.90 12.41 -4.62
N ALA A 322 -1.16 13.60 -4.07
CA ALA A 322 -2.19 13.78 -3.06
C ALA A 322 -3.57 13.72 -3.73
N ILE A 323 -4.42 12.79 -3.31
CA ILE A 323 -5.77 12.60 -3.86
C ILE A 323 -6.82 12.62 -2.75
N ALA A 324 -8.06 12.87 -3.12
CA ALA A 324 -9.21 12.59 -2.28
C ALA A 324 -10.01 11.41 -2.87
N LEU A 325 -10.67 10.65 -2.00
CA LEU A 325 -11.61 9.59 -2.40
C LEU A 325 -12.73 9.39 -1.37
N ASP A 326 -13.71 8.56 -1.71
CA ASP A 326 -14.71 8.03 -0.79
C ASP A 326 -14.19 6.76 -0.11
N ALA A 327 -13.79 6.86 1.16
CA ALA A 327 -13.26 5.75 1.93
C ALA A 327 -14.32 5.01 2.76
N SER A 328 -15.62 5.18 2.45
CA SER A 328 -16.71 4.52 3.20
C SER A 328 -16.60 2.98 3.19
N SER A 329 -15.95 2.40 2.17
CA SER A 329 -15.74 0.94 2.05
C SER A 329 -14.42 0.46 2.68
N PHE A 330 -13.62 1.33 3.29
CA PHE A 330 -12.26 1.00 3.74
C PHE A 330 -12.22 0.41 5.14
N MET A 331 -13.24 0.67 5.97
CA MET A 331 -13.25 0.34 7.40
C MET A 331 -12.82 -1.11 7.69
N SER A 332 -13.28 -2.07 6.88
CA SER A 332 -13.01 -3.51 7.04
C SER A 332 -12.03 -4.11 6.04
N TYR A 333 -11.41 -3.30 5.18
CA TYR A 333 -10.45 -3.77 4.18
C TYR A 333 -9.21 -4.40 4.85
N LYS A 334 -8.74 -5.52 4.30
CA LYS A 334 -7.52 -6.22 4.75
C LYS A 334 -6.48 -6.36 3.64
N SER A 335 -6.88 -6.83 2.45
CA SER A 335 -5.95 -7.04 1.35
C SER A 335 -6.67 -7.22 0.01
N GLY A 336 -5.90 -7.32 -1.07
CA GLY A 336 -6.40 -7.54 -2.43
C GLY A 336 -6.86 -6.25 -3.12
N VAL A 337 -7.56 -6.37 -4.24
CA VAL A 337 -7.99 -5.21 -5.04
C VAL A 337 -9.46 -4.93 -4.80
N LEU A 338 -9.75 -3.74 -4.25
CA LEU A 338 -11.11 -3.26 -4.06
C LEU A 338 -11.72 -2.90 -5.42
N THR A 339 -12.69 -3.71 -5.89
CA THR A 339 -13.32 -3.58 -7.20
C THR A 339 -14.68 -2.89 -7.17
N ALA A 340 -15.39 -2.97 -6.03
CA ALA A 340 -16.69 -2.38 -5.81
C ALA A 340 -16.59 -1.28 -4.75
N CYS A 341 -16.10 -0.13 -5.19
CA CYS A 341 -16.09 1.11 -4.43
C CYS A 341 -16.95 2.16 -5.12
N ILE A 342 -18.25 2.13 -4.82
CA ILE A 342 -19.22 3.10 -5.35
C ILE A 342 -19.12 4.35 -4.50
N GLY A 343 -18.35 5.34 -4.98
CA GLY A 343 -18.21 6.60 -4.27
C GLY A 343 -19.46 7.46 -4.41
N LYS A 344 -19.93 7.98 -3.28
CA LYS A 344 -21.05 8.94 -3.19
C LYS A 344 -20.53 10.36 -3.04
N GLN A 345 -19.47 10.53 -2.25
CA GLN A 345 -18.84 11.82 -2.00
C GLN A 345 -17.39 11.62 -1.56
N LEU A 346 -16.49 12.49 -2.00
CA LEU A 346 -15.13 12.57 -1.47
C LEU A 346 -15.21 12.87 0.03
N ASN A 347 -14.47 12.13 0.86
CA ASN A 347 -14.51 12.31 2.31
C ASN A 347 -13.17 12.07 3.01
N HIS A 348 -12.15 11.59 2.29
CA HIS A 348 -10.86 11.23 2.85
C HIS A 348 -9.69 11.60 1.93
N GLY A 349 -8.67 12.22 2.49
CA GLY A 349 -7.41 12.53 1.80
C GLY A 349 -6.40 11.40 1.96
N VAL A 350 -5.79 10.95 0.86
CA VAL A 350 -4.81 9.86 0.83
C VAL A 350 -3.70 10.15 -0.18
N LEU A 351 -2.64 9.33 -0.19
CA LEU A 351 -1.53 9.51 -1.11
C LEU A 351 -1.48 8.35 -2.12
N LEU A 352 -1.58 8.68 -3.40
CA LEU A 352 -1.40 7.73 -4.49
C LEU A 352 0.10 7.54 -4.77
N VAL A 353 0.59 6.30 -4.64
CA VAL A 353 2.04 6.01 -4.68
C VAL A 353 2.44 5.03 -5.78
N GLY A 354 1.48 4.37 -6.41
CA GLY A 354 1.78 3.44 -7.50
C GLY A 354 0.55 2.96 -8.25
N TYR A 355 0.80 2.14 -9.27
CA TYR A 355 -0.19 1.35 -9.97
C TYR A 355 0.45 0.16 -10.68
N ASP A 356 -0.39 -0.80 -11.08
CA ASP A 356 -0.02 -1.93 -11.93
C ASP A 356 -1.16 -2.24 -12.89
N MET A 357 -0.88 -2.20 -14.20
CA MET A 357 -1.81 -2.52 -15.29
C MET A 357 -1.62 -3.93 -15.87
N THR A 358 -0.64 -4.69 -15.37
CA THR A 358 -0.23 -5.99 -15.94
C THR A 358 -1.03 -7.16 -15.36
N GLY A 359 -1.64 -6.99 -14.19
CA GLY A 359 -2.45 -8.01 -13.51
C GLY A 359 -3.84 -8.21 -14.11
N GLU A 360 -4.52 -9.28 -13.70
CA GLU A 360 -5.91 -9.57 -14.09
C GLU A 360 -6.88 -8.45 -13.72
N VAL A 361 -6.64 -7.82 -12.56
CA VAL A 361 -7.36 -6.64 -12.11
C VAL A 361 -6.35 -5.50 -11.93
N PRO A 362 -6.23 -4.59 -12.92
CA PRO A 362 -5.40 -3.39 -12.79
C PRO A 362 -5.76 -2.58 -11.55
N TYR A 363 -4.76 -2.11 -10.81
CA TYR A 363 -4.99 -1.41 -9.55
C TYR A 363 -4.07 -0.22 -9.33
N TRP A 364 -4.58 0.74 -8.57
CA TRP A 364 -3.85 1.80 -7.89
C TRP A 364 -3.29 1.30 -6.56
N VAL A 365 -2.14 1.80 -6.14
CA VAL A 365 -1.55 1.60 -4.81
C VAL A 365 -1.65 2.91 -4.04
N ILE A 366 -2.37 2.89 -2.91
CA ILE A 366 -2.69 4.08 -2.13
C ILE A 366 -2.17 3.89 -0.70
N LYS A 367 -1.38 4.85 -0.22
CA LYS A 367 -0.94 4.97 1.17
C LYS A 367 -2.03 5.67 1.98
N ASN A 368 -2.47 5.03 3.07
CA ASN A 368 -3.42 5.58 4.02
C ASN A 368 -2.71 6.11 5.29
N SER A 369 -3.45 6.79 6.14
CA SER A 369 -2.97 7.43 7.38
C SER A 369 -3.57 6.79 8.64
N TRP A 370 -3.87 5.49 8.59
CA TRP A 370 -4.55 4.75 9.67
C TRP A 370 -3.65 3.71 10.34
N GLY A 371 -2.32 3.91 10.29
CA GLY A 371 -1.34 3.00 10.87
C GLY A 371 -1.07 1.76 10.00
N GLY A 372 0.08 1.14 10.25
CA GLY A 372 0.53 -0.06 9.53
C GLY A 372 -0.25 -1.33 9.89
N ASP A 373 -1.12 -1.28 10.91
CA ASP A 373 -1.96 -2.40 11.35
C ASP A 373 -3.30 -2.50 10.59
N TRP A 374 -3.59 -1.51 9.74
CA TRP A 374 -4.76 -1.50 8.85
C TRP A 374 -4.37 -1.87 7.41
N GLY A 375 -5.27 -2.54 6.68
CA GLY A 375 -5.06 -2.88 5.26
C GLY A 375 -3.79 -3.70 5.00
N GLU A 376 -3.16 -3.46 3.84
CA GLU A 376 -1.91 -4.10 3.44
C GLU A 376 -0.72 -3.32 3.98
N GLN A 377 -0.48 -3.44 5.29
CA GLN A 377 0.57 -2.68 5.98
C GLN A 377 0.37 -1.16 5.85
N GLY A 378 -0.87 -0.71 5.94
CA GLY A 378 -1.28 0.69 5.80
C GLY A 378 -1.63 1.12 4.38
N TYR A 379 -1.56 0.21 3.41
CA TYR A 379 -1.90 0.47 2.01
C TYR A 379 -3.22 -0.19 1.61
N VAL A 380 -3.83 0.35 0.55
CA VAL A 380 -5.00 -0.23 -0.11
C VAL A 380 -4.78 -0.26 -1.61
N ARG A 381 -5.26 -1.32 -2.27
CA ARG A 381 -5.31 -1.40 -3.72
C ARG A 381 -6.73 -1.23 -4.21
N VAL A 382 -6.91 -0.33 -5.17
CA VAL A 382 -8.22 0.04 -5.71
C VAL A 382 -8.19 -0.13 -7.22
N VAL A 383 -9.24 -0.73 -7.79
CA VAL A 383 -9.32 -1.01 -9.23
C VAL A 383 -9.14 0.26 -10.08
N MET A 384 -8.42 0.14 -11.19
CA MET A 384 -8.22 1.22 -12.16
C MET A 384 -9.29 1.23 -13.26
N GLY A 385 -9.48 2.38 -13.88
CA GLY A 385 -10.20 2.57 -15.13
C GLY A 385 -11.71 2.81 -14.98
N VAL A 386 -12.22 2.84 -13.75
CA VAL A 386 -13.65 3.00 -13.45
C VAL A 386 -13.93 4.15 -12.47
N ASN A 387 -12.94 4.98 -12.18
CA ASN A 387 -12.97 6.03 -11.16
C ASN A 387 -13.55 5.53 -9.83
N ALA A 388 -13.09 4.35 -9.39
CA ALA A 388 -13.50 3.75 -8.14
C ALA A 388 -13.26 4.72 -6.98
N CYS A 389 -14.19 4.77 -6.04
CA CYS A 389 -14.17 5.72 -4.91
C CYS A 389 -14.08 7.21 -5.32
N LEU A 390 -14.37 7.59 -6.57
CA LEU A 390 -14.17 8.96 -7.07
C LEU A 390 -12.71 9.45 -7.03
N LEU A 391 -11.74 8.53 -7.02
CA LEU A 391 -10.32 8.85 -6.80
C LEU A 391 -9.71 9.86 -7.79
N SER A 392 -10.31 10.06 -8.97
CA SER A 392 -9.80 10.98 -9.99
C SER A 392 -10.35 12.39 -9.88
N GLU A 393 -11.20 12.69 -8.89
CA GLU A 393 -11.90 13.97 -8.80
C GLU A 393 -11.08 15.10 -8.18
N TYR A 394 -10.08 14.80 -7.34
CA TYR A 394 -9.26 15.81 -6.68
C TYR A 394 -7.75 15.46 -6.61
N PRO A 395 -7.07 15.20 -7.74
CA PRO A 395 -5.64 14.91 -7.73
C PRO A 395 -4.79 16.19 -7.78
N VAL A 396 -3.88 16.35 -6.82
CA VAL A 396 -3.05 17.55 -6.65
C VAL A 396 -1.61 17.18 -6.29
N SER A 397 -0.68 18.06 -6.60
CA SER A 397 0.72 17.89 -6.22
C SER A 397 1.38 19.23 -5.92
N ALA A 398 2.18 19.27 -4.86
CA ALA A 398 3.18 20.29 -4.66
C ALA A 398 4.20 20.28 -5.82
N HIS A 399 4.90 21.40 -5.95
CA HIS A 399 6.05 21.58 -6.81
C HIS A 399 7.23 21.97 -5.93
N VAL A 400 8.35 21.28 -6.14
CA VAL A 400 9.62 21.55 -5.50
C VAL A 400 10.60 21.93 -6.59
N ARG A 401 11.33 23.02 -6.40
CA ARG A 401 12.41 23.40 -7.31
C ARG A 401 13.50 22.35 -7.23
N GLU A 402 13.94 21.84 -8.38
CA GLU A 402 15.13 20.98 -8.43
C GLU A 402 16.30 21.68 -7.74
N SER A 403 17.00 20.95 -6.86
CA SER A 403 18.16 21.49 -6.17
C SER A 403 19.23 21.87 -7.18
N ALA A 404 19.59 23.16 -7.24
CA ALA A 404 20.86 23.55 -7.82
C ALA A 404 21.95 23.08 -6.85
N ALA A 405 22.54 21.90 -7.10
CA ALA A 405 23.60 21.35 -6.27
C ALA A 405 24.70 22.41 -6.00
N PRO A 406 25.22 22.54 -4.76
CA PRO A 406 26.29 23.49 -4.43
C PRO A 406 27.60 23.02 -5.08
N GLY A 407 27.91 23.60 -6.24
CA GLY A 407 29.12 23.25 -6.98
C GLY A 407 29.09 23.55 -8.46
N THR A 408 28.60 24.72 -8.89
CA THR A 408 29.13 25.34 -10.12
C THR A 408 30.47 26.00 -9.78
N SER A 409 31.51 25.20 -9.57
CA SER A 409 32.81 25.63 -10.10
C SER A 409 32.68 25.56 -11.61
N THR A 410 32.98 26.66 -12.30
CA THR A 410 33.33 26.62 -13.72
C THR A 410 34.57 25.75 -13.87
N SER A 411 34.42 24.43 -13.88
CA SER A 411 35.23 23.55 -14.71
C SER A 411 34.44 23.33 -15.98
N SER A 412 35.03 23.73 -17.09
CA SER A 412 34.69 23.19 -18.40
C SER A 412 34.99 21.69 -18.34
N GLU A 413 34.04 20.88 -17.88
CA GLU A 413 34.12 19.43 -17.98
C GLU A 413 32.92 18.88 -18.76
N THR A 414 33.31 18.29 -19.88
CA THR A 414 32.57 17.48 -20.84
C THR A 414 31.61 16.50 -20.16
N PRO A 415 30.39 16.30 -20.71
CA PRO A 415 29.42 15.35 -20.15
C PRO A 415 30.01 13.95 -20.01
N ALA A 416 29.67 13.28 -18.90
CA ALA A 416 30.08 11.91 -18.67
C ALA A 416 29.53 10.96 -19.76
N PRO A 417 30.36 10.00 -20.19
CA PRO A 417 30.12 9.02 -21.21
C PRO A 417 28.70 8.52 -21.53
N ARG A 418 27.82 9.09 -22.37
CA ARG A 418 26.62 8.32 -22.75
C ARG A 418 27.06 7.24 -23.73
N PRO A 419 26.77 5.94 -23.54
CA PRO A 419 27.03 4.96 -24.60
C PRO A 419 26.15 5.33 -25.79
N VAL A 420 26.75 5.90 -26.83
CA VAL A 420 26.03 6.35 -28.03
C VAL A 420 26.05 5.25 -29.07
N MET A 421 27.14 4.48 -29.14
CA MET A 421 27.33 3.43 -30.13
C MET A 421 27.92 2.17 -29.49
N VAL A 422 27.47 1.01 -29.94
CA VAL A 422 28.12 -0.28 -29.72
C VAL A 422 28.78 -0.68 -31.03
N GLU A 423 30.10 -0.86 -31.02
CA GLU A 423 30.79 -1.56 -32.10
C GLU A 423 30.59 -3.06 -31.87
N GLN A 424 29.78 -3.67 -32.73
CA GLN A 424 29.57 -5.10 -32.78
C GLN A 424 30.48 -5.71 -33.84
N VAL A 425 31.35 -6.62 -33.43
CA VAL A 425 32.27 -7.37 -34.30
C VAL A 425 31.86 -8.83 -34.27
N ILE A 426 31.47 -9.38 -35.42
CA ILE A 426 31.13 -10.80 -35.58
C ILE A 426 32.18 -11.44 -36.49
N CYS A 427 32.83 -12.52 -36.05
CA CYS A 427 33.93 -13.18 -36.77
C CYS A 427 33.66 -14.67 -36.98
N PHE A 428 34.35 -15.27 -37.95
CA PHE A 428 34.26 -16.71 -38.22
C PHE A 428 35.17 -17.54 -37.31
N ASP A 429 36.29 -16.96 -36.86
CA ASP A 429 37.17 -17.60 -35.90
C ASP A 429 36.64 -17.45 -34.47
N LYS A 430 37.22 -18.19 -33.52
CA LYS A 430 36.77 -18.17 -32.12
C LYS A 430 37.34 -17.01 -31.30
N ASN A 431 38.35 -16.31 -31.81
CA ASN A 431 39.12 -15.31 -31.07
C ASN A 431 38.83 -13.87 -31.53
N CYS A 432 37.82 -13.67 -32.38
CA CYS A 432 37.49 -12.37 -32.95
C CYS A 432 38.64 -11.72 -33.75
N THR A 433 39.41 -12.51 -34.51
CA THR A 433 40.60 -12.02 -35.21
C THR A 433 40.57 -12.15 -36.72
N GLN A 434 39.78 -13.07 -37.29
CA GLN A 434 39.79 -13.38 -38.71
C GLN A 434 38.38 -13.41 -39.32
N GLY A 435 38.25 -12.82 -40.51
CA GLY A 435 37.00 -12.80 -41.25
C GLY A 435 35.86 -12.04 -40.54
N CYS A 436 36.20 -10.98 -39.81
CA CYS A 436 35.27 -10.21 -39.00
C CYS A 436 34.45 -9.21 -39.82
N ARG A 437 33.16 -9.11 -39.51
CA ARG A 437 32.28 -8.02 -39.94
C ARG A 437 32.01 -7.09 -38.75
N LYS A 438 32.21 -5.79 -38.95
CA LYS A 438 31.93 -4.76 -37.96
C LYS A 438 30.63 -4.03 -38.29
N THR A 439 29.83 -3.75 -37.27
CA THR A 439 28.60 -2.96 -37.35
C THR A 439 28.53 -2.01 -36.17
N LEU A 440 28.17 -0.76 -36.43
CA LEU A 440 27.96 0.27 -35.43
C LEU A 440 26.46 0.40 -35.14
N ILE A 441 26.07 0.14 -33.90
CA ILE A 441 24.65 0.07 -33.49
C ILE A 441 24.43 1.08 -32.38
N LYS A 442 23.38 1.90 -32.47
CA LYS A 442 23.07 2.83 -31.38
C LYS A 442 22.61 2.07 -30.15
N ALA A 443 23.22 2.35 -29.01
CA ALA A 443 22.84 1.74 -27.74
C ALA A 443 21.51 2.30 -27.24
N ASN A 444 20.74 1.49 -26.51
CA ASN A 444 19.44 1.85 -25.93
C ASN A 444 18.36 2.28 -26.93
N GLU A 445 18.55 1.99 -28.22
CA GLU A 445 17.55 2.18 -29.27
C GLU A 445 17.06 0.82 -29.80
N CYS A 446 15.79 0.78 -30.20
CA CYS A 446 15.19 -0.39 -30.82
C CYS A 446 15.43 -0.38 -32.34
N HIS A 447 16.10 -1.41 -32.86
CA HIS A 447 16.46 -1.54 -34.27
C HIS A 447 15.62 -2.62 -34.93
N LYS A 448 14.83 -2.26 -35.95
CA LYS A 448 14.00 -3.23 -36.67
C LYS A 448 14.85 -4.20 -37.48
N ASN A 449 14.56 -5.48 -37.35
CA ASN A 449 15.10 -6.54 -38.18
C ASN A 449 14.18 -6.73 -39.41
N GLY A 450 14.73 -7.03 -40.59
CA GLY A 450 13.98 -7.11 -41.86
C GLY A 450 12.93 -8.23 -42.01
N GLY A 451 12.46 -8.81 -40.90
CA GLY A 451 11.47 -9.89 -40.85
C GLY A 451 10.37 -9.69 -39.79
N GLY A 452 10.09 -8.45 -39.38
CA GLY A 452 9.01 -8.12 -38.43
C GLY A 452 9.38 -8.17 -36.93
N GLY A 453 10.63 -8.52 -36.61
CA GLY A 453 11.19 -8.44 -35.25
C GLY A 453 12.09 -7.21 -35.07
N ALA A 454 12.61 -7.00 -33.86
CA ALA A 454 13.58 -5.95 -33.57
C ALA A 454 14.63 -6.39 -32.55
N SER A 455 15.72 -5.64 -32.46
CA SER A 455 16.82 -5.89 -31.53
C SER A 455 17.20 -4.62 -30.79
N MET A 456 17.55 -4.74 -29.50
CA MET A 456 18.06 -3.62 -28.70
C MET A 456 19.32 -4.06 -27.97
N ILE A 457 20.33 -3.19 -27.94
CA ILE A 457 21.59 -3.42 -27.23
C ILE A 457 21.72 -2.39 -26.11
N LYS A 458 21.94 -2.85 -24.89
CA LYS A 458 22.14 -2.03 -23.69
C LYS A 458 23.58 -2.19 -23.17
N CYS A 459 24.21 -1.08 -22.84
CA CYS A 459 25.54 -1.03 -22.26
C CYS A 459 25.46 -0.86 -20.74
N SER A 460 26.36 -1.54 -20.03
CA SER A 460 26.65 -1.33 -18.62
C SER A 460 28.16 -1.38 -18.40
N PRO A 461 28.70 -0.88 -17.27
CA PRO A 461 30.16 -0.76 -17.07
C PRO A 461 30.98 -2.06 -17.19
N GLN A 462 30.34 -3.23 -17.16
CA GLN A 462 31.02 -4.54 -17.18
C GLN A 462 30.47 -5.51 -18.23
N LYS A 463 29.29 -5.23 -18.80
CA LYS A 463 28.60 -6.14 -19.72
C LYS A 463 27.72 -5.40 -20.72
N VAL A 464 27.53 -6.03 -21.88
CA VAL A 464 26.65 -5.61 -22.95
C VAL A 464 25.53 -6.64 -23.09
N THR A 465 24.28 -6.19 -23.01
CA THR A 465 23.10 -7.05 -23.13
C THR A 465 22.43 -6.78 -24.47
N MET A 466 22.34 -7.80 -25.32
CA MET A 466 21.63 -7.75 -26.60
C MET A 466 20.35 -8.58 -26.52
N CYS A 467 19.20 -7.95 -26.77
CA CYS A 467 17.90 -8.61 -26.75
C CYS A 467 17.26 -8.57 -28.13
N THR A 468 16.69 -9.70 -28.57
CA THR A 468 15.89 -9.81 -29.80
C THR A 468 14.42 -10.04 -29.44
N TYR A 469 13.54 -9.37 -30.17
CA TYR A 469 12.10 -9.33 -29.94
C TYR A 469 11.36 -9.79 -31.21
N SER A 470 10.24 -10.48 -31.03
CA SER A 470 9.36 -10.93 -32.11
C SER A 470 8.50 -9.82 -32.71
N ASN A 471 8.56 -8.60 -32.15
CA ASN A 471 7.90 -7.41 -32.64
C ASN A 471 8.91 -6.31 -32.97
N GLU A 472 8.48 -5.34 -33.79
CA GLU A 472 9.32 -4.25 -34.27
C GLU A 472 9.61 -3.14 -33.24
N PHE A 473 9.05 -3.24 -32.03
CA PHE A 473 9.06 -2.16 -31.02
C PHE A 473 9.90 -2.49 -29.79
N CYS A 474 10.51 -3.67 -29.72
CA CYS A 474 11.30 -4.13 -28.59
C CYS A 474 10.51 -4.17 -27.26
N VAL A 475 9.22 -4.51 -27.33
CA VAL A 475 8.32 -4.58 -26.18
C VAL A 475 8.06 -6.04 -25.77
N GLY A 476 7.89 -6.31 -24.47
CA GLY A 476 7.61 -7.66 -23.94
C GLY A 476 8.85 -8.52 -23.69
N GLY A 477 8.65 -9.83 -23.50
CA GLY A 477 9.74 -10.78 -23.22
C GLY A 477 10.62 -11.04 -24.44
N GLY A 478 11.77 -10.36 -24.53
CA GLY A 478 12.79 -10.61 -25.55
C GLY A 478 13.76 -11.73 -25.16
N LEU A 479 14.32 -12.43 -26.14
CA LEU A 479 15.43 -13.35 -25.91
C LEU A 479 16.72 -12.55 -25.83
N CYS A 480 17.37 -12.56 -24.65
CA CYS A 480 18.56 -11.76 -24.38
C CYS A 480 19.82 -12.63 -24.24
N PHE A 481 20.93 -12.10 -24.72
CA PHE A 481 22.27 -12.66 -24.57
C PHE A 481 23.22 -11.58 -24.06
N GLU A 482 24.13 -11.95 -23.15
CA GLU A 482 25.07 -11.02 -22.52
C GLU A 482 26.52 -11.36 -22.92
N THR A 483 27.31 -10.33 -23.21
CA THR A 483 28.75 -10.43 -23.43
C THR A 483 29.49 -9.46 -22.51
N PRO A 484 30.67 -9.79 -21.99
CA PRO A 484 31.50 -8.81 -21.31
C PRO A 484 31.91 -7.68 -22.30
N ASP A 485 31.91 -6.43 -21.84
CA ASP A 485 32.25 -5.27 -22.67
C ASP A 485 33.70 -5.37 -23.20
N GLY A 486 33.88 -5.23 -24.50
CA GLY A 486 35.17 -5.29 -25.18
C GLY A 486 35.85 -6.67 -25.18
N LYS A 487 35.13 -7.75 -24.86
CA LYS A 487 35.69 -9.11 -24.88
C LYS A 487 34.98 -10.01 -25.89
N CYS A 488 35.76 -10.86 -26.53
CA CYS A 488 35.27 -11.86 -27.46
C CYS A 488 34.51 -12.98 -26.72
N ALA A 489 33.34 -13.35 -27.23
CA ALA A 489 32.49 -14.41 -26.70
C ALA A 489 32.01 -15.34 -27.84
N PRO A 490 31.75 -16.63 -27.56
CA PRO A 490 31.17 -17.54 -28.55
C PRO A 490 29.80 -17.05 -29.04
N TYR A 491 29.58 -17.05 -30.36
CA TYR A 491 28.30 -16.64 -30.95
C TYR A 491 28.03 -17.42 -32.23
N PHE A 492 26.99 -18.24 -32.20
CA PHE A 492 26.58 -19.08 -33.33
C PHE A 492 27.74 -19.95 -33.86
N LEU A 493 28.10 -19.86 -35.14
CA LEU A 493 29.19 -20.61 -35.79
C LEU A 493 30.56 -19.92 -35.68
N GLY A 494 30.69 -18.87 -34.87
CA GLY A 494 31.93 -18.10 -34.71
C GLY A 494 31.97 -17.37 -33.37
N SER A 495 32.35 -16.10 -33.38
CA SER A 495 32.43 -15.28 -32.17
C SER A 495 31.87 -13.87 -32.36
N ILE A 496 31.47 -13.25 -31.26
CA ILE A 496 31.01 -11.87 -31.20
C ILE A 496 31.80 -11.09 -30.14
N MET A 497 32.12 -9.84 -30.42
CA MET A 497 32.64 -8.89 -29.45
C MET A 497 31.81 -7.61 -29.56
N ASN A 498 31.25 -7.16 -28.44
CA ASN A 498 30.54 -5.90 -28.36
C ASN A 498 31.37 -4.94 -27.51
N THR A 499 31.69 -3.79 -28.08
CA THR A 499 32.43 -2.72 -27.39
C THR A 499 31.53 -1.51 -27.29
N CYS A 500 31.22 -1.09 -26.06
CA CYS A 500 30.46 0.12 -25.81
C CYS A 500 31.35 1.35 -25.96
N HIS A 501 30.98 2.23 -26.88
CA HIS A 501 31.60 3.54 -27.05
C HIS A 501 30.73 4.57 -26.35
N TYR A 502 31.29 5.10 -25.26
CA TYR A 502 30.73 6.19 -24.49
C TYR A 502 31.18 7.52 -25.15
N THR A 503 30.28 8.48 -25.36
CA THR A 503 30.59 9.85 -25.84
C THR A 503 30.47 10.90 -24.76
#